data_AF-A0A2T2V7Z4-F1
#
_entry.id   AF-A0A2T2V7Z4-F1
#
_cell.length_a   1.000
_cell.length_b   1.000
_cell.length_c   1.000
_cell.angle_alpha   90.00
_cell.angle_beta   90.00
_cell.angle_gamma   90.00
#
_symmetry.space_group_name_H-M   'P 1'
#
loop_
_entity.id
_entity.type
_entity.pdbx_description
1 polymer ?
#
loop_
_entity_poly.entity_id
_entity_poly.type
_entity_poly.pdbx_seq_one_letter_code
_entity_poly.pdbx_strand_id
1 'polypeptide(L)'
;MPERTKTLTKKDVSRQVAEQMDEPIYQSEEWVSAVLDAMGDLLIEADPEVRIELRGFGVFEVKKTKAKPKARNPKTNETVFIPSRRKTHFKPSKRLKDVLQVPLRAHGYAIPEGSADKHLEDVPLDTVAADGTPPRADGHADEDPAPPDAGASTSETRPA
;
A
#
# COMPACT_ATOMS: atom_id res chain seq x y z
N MET A 1 15.12 25.13 -12.97
CA MET A 1 14.36 23.95 -13.45
C MET A 1 14.49 22.88 -12.37
N PRO A 2 13.40 22.30 -11.83
CA PRO A 2 13.55 21.21 -10.87
C PRO A 2 14.27 20.03 -11.55
N GLU A 3 15.22 19.40 -10.85
CA GLU A 3 15.86 18.17 -11.35
C GLU A 3 14.79 17.09 -11.51
N ARG A 4 14.75 16.46 -12.68
CA ARG A 4 13.81 15.36 -12.93
C ARG A 4 14.34 14.11 -12.24
N THR A 5 13.51 13.46 -11.43
CA THR A 5 13.80 12.14 -10.87
C THR A 5 14.22 11.18 -11.99
N LYS A 6 15.30 10.41 -11.76
CA LYS A 6 15.78 9.41 -12.73
C LYS A 6 14.67 8.40 -13.03
N THR A 7 14.26 8.31 -14.29
CA THR A 7 13.32 7.29 -14.77
C THR A 7 14.09 6.03 -15.15
N LEU A 8 13.73 4.90 -14.55
CA LEU A 8 14.17 3.57 -14.99
C LEU A 8 13.11 2.97 -15.93
N THR A 9 13.57 2.24 -16.93
CA THR A 9 12.74 1.66 -17.99
C THR A 9 12.81 0.14 -17.99
N LYS A 10 11.97 -0.53 -18.80
CA LYS A 10 12.05 -1.97 -19.03
C LYS A 10 13.48 -2.41 -19.39
N LYS A 11 14.18 -1.63 -20.21
CA LYS A 11 15.56 -1.92 -20.63
C LYS A 11 16.54 -1.97 -19.46
N ASP A 12 16.36 -1.12 -18.45
CA ASP A 12 17.21 -1.13 -17.26
C ASP A 12 16.97 -2.39 -16.41
N VAL A 13 15.71 -2.83 -16.30
CA VAL A 13 15.36 -4.11 -15.67
C VAL A 13 15.97 -5.28 -16.44
N SER A 14 15.86 -5.30 -17.77
CA SER A 14 16.41 -6.37 -18.61
C SER A 14 17.93 -6.47 -18.52
N ARG A 15 18.65 -5.34 -18.43
CA ARG A 15 20.10 -5.34 -18.15
C ARG A 15 20.41 -5.97 -16.80
N GLN A 16 19.68 -5.59 -15.76
CA GLN A 16 19.87 -6.12 -14.42
C GLN A 16 19.59 -7.63 -14.34
N VAL A 17 18.66 -8.15 -15.15
CA VAL A 17 18.38 -9.59 -15.27
C VAL A 17 19.50 -10.30 -16.04
N ALA A 18 19.93 -9.74 -17.17
CA ALA A 18 21.03 -10.27 -17.98
C ALA A 18 22.31 -10.45 -17.15
N GLU A 19 22.68 -9.44 -16.36
CA GLU A 19 23.85 -9.49 -15.47
C GLU A 19 23.73 -10.56 -14.36
N GLN A 20 22.53 -10.75 -13.80
CA GLN A 20 22.31 -11.76 -12.75
C GLN A 20 22.33 -13.19 -13.28
N MET A 21 21.88 -13.38 -14.51
CA MET A 21 21.76 -14.70 -15.14
C MET A 21 22.99 -15.07 -15.97
N ASP A 22 23.95 -14.15 -16.15
CA ASP A 22 25.08 -14.27 -17.09
C ASP A 22 24.62 -14.58 -18.53
N GLU A 23 23.56 -13.90 -18.96
CA GLU A 23 22.92 -14.10 -20.25
C GLU A 23 22.93 -12.83 -21.11
N PRO A 24 22.91 -12.93 -22.45
CA PRO A 24 22.79 -11.77 -23.32
C PRO A 24 21.53 -10.94 -23.08
N ILE A 25 21.66 -9.62 -23.20
CA ILE A 25 20.57 -8.67 -22.99
C ILE A 25 19.34 -8.94 -23.87
N TYR A 26 19.53 -9.37 -25.12
CA TYR A 26 18.41 -9.62 -26.03
C TYR A 26 17.53 -10.77 -25.54
N GLN A 27 18.11 -11.82 -24.96
CA GLN A 27 17.35 -12.94 -24.37
C GLN A 27 16.61 -12.47 -23.11
N SER A 28 17.31 -11.72 -22.25
CA SER A 28 16.71 -11.18 -21.02
C SER A 28 15.58 -10.18 -21.30
N GLU A 29 15.67 -9.40 -22.38
CA GLU A 29 14.60 -8.50 -22.82
C GLU A 29 13.32 -9.27 -23.18
N GLU A 30 13.44 -10.40 -23.87
CA GLU A 30 12.30 -11.28 -24.19
C GLU A 30 11.69 -11.86 -22.91
N TRP A 31 12.50 -12.39 -21.99
CA TRP A 31 12.00 -12.96 -20.74
C TRP A 31 11.28 -11.93 -19.87
N VAL A 32 11.86 -10.75 -19.70
CA VAL A 32 11.23 -9.67 -18.94
C VAL A 32 9.92 -9.22 -19.59
N SER A 33 9.88 -9.14 -20.93
CA SER A 33 8.62 -8.82 -21.62
C SER A 33 7.56 -9.88 -21.34
N ALA A 34 7.90 -11.16 -21.54
CA ALA A 34 6.96 -12.27 -21.33
C ALA A 34 6.40 -12.31 -19.90
N VAL A 35 7.22 -12.04 -18.89
CA VAL A 35 6.76 -11.96 -17.49
C VAL A 35 5.80 -10.79 -17.28
N LEU A 36 6.12 -9.60 -17.79
CA LEU A 36 5.27 -8.41 -17.66
C LEU A 36 3.94 -8.58 -18.40
N ASP A 37 3.98 -9.17 -19.59
CA ASP A 37 2.80 -9.44 -20.41
C ASP A 37 1.89 -10.47 -19.71
N ALA A 38 2.45 -11.60 -19.26
CA ALA A 38 1.70 -12.61 -18.51
C ALA A 38 1.09 -12.06 -17.21
N MET A 39 1.83 -11.24 -16.46
CA MET A 39 1.28 -10.57 -15.28
C MET A 39 0.14 -9.60 -15.64
N GLY A 40 0.29 -8.86 -16.75
CA GLY A 40 -0.74 -7.96 -17.26
C GLY A 40 -2.02 -8.71 -17.61
N ASP A 41 -1.91 -9.79 -18.37
CA ASP A 41 -3.04 -10.62 -18.80
C ASP A 41 -3.78 -11.21 -17.59
N LEU A 42 -3.06 -11.81 -16.62
CA LEU A 42 -3.65 -12.34 -15.39
C LEU A 42 -4.44 -11.27 -14.59
N LEU A 43 -3.98 -10.01 -14.58
CA LEU A 43 -4.66 -8.92 -13.91
C LEU A 43 -5.88 -8.40 -14.71
N ILE A 44 -5.82 -8.42 -16.04
CA ILE A 44 -6.90 -8.00 -16.94
C ILE A 44 -8.06 -8.99 -16.86
N GLU A 45 -7.74 -10.28 -16.97
CA GLU A 45 -8.67 -11.42 -16.96
C GLU A 45 -9.32 -11.67 -15.60
N ALA A 46 -8.84 -11.00 -14.55
CA ALA A 46 -9.38 -11.11 -13.19
C ALA A 46 -10.90 -10.85 -13.13
N ASP A 47 -11.70 -11.87 -12.82
CA ASP A 47 -13.15 -11.73 -12.70
C ASP A 47 -13.67 -12.19 -11.32
N PRO A 48 -14.11 -11.27 -10.43
CA PRO A 48 -13.91 -9.82 -10.46
C PRO A 48 -12.57 -9.37 -9.84
N GLU A 49 -11.89 -10.26 -9.13
CA GLU A 49 -10.73 -9.98 -8.29
C GLU A 49 -9.69 -11.09 -8.45
N VAL A 50 -8.41 -10.74 -8.33
CA VAL A 50 -7.30 -11.71 -8.35
C VAL A 50 -6.20 -11.21 -7.45
N ARG A 51 -5.37 -12.14 -6.95
CA ARG A 51 -4.18 -11.84 -6.17
C ARG A 51 -3.00 -12.63 -6.73
N ILE A 52 -1.97 -11.94 -7.20
CA ILE A 52 -0.69 -12.50 -7.64
C ILE A 52 0.34 -12.20 -6.56
N GLU A 53 0.90 -13.24 -5.94
CA GLU A 53 1.90 -13.11 -4.90
C GLU A 53 3.28 -13.50 -5.43
N LEU A 54 4.20 -12.53 -5.44
CA LEU A 54 5.61 -12.72 -5.77
C LEU A 54 6.43 -12.62 -4.48
N ARG A 55 6.68 -13.78 -3.85
CA ARG A 55 7.38 -13.85 -2.55
C ARG A 55 8.72 -13.11 -2.61
N GLY A 56 9.02 -12.35 -1.56
CA GLY A 56 10.20 -11.49 -1.50
C GLY A 56 10.05 -10.14 -2.21
N PHE A 57 9.14 -10.01 -3.18
CA PHE A 57 8.91 -8.76 -3.91
C PHE A 57 7.63 -8.03 -3.46
N GLY A 58 6.48 -8.69 -3.51
CA GLY A 58 5.22 -8.11 -3.10
C GLY A 58 3.99 -8.83 -3.65
N VAL A 59 2.84 -8.19 -3.52
CA VAL A 59 1.54 -8.72 -3.94
C VAL A 59 0.87 -7.72 -4.88
N PHE A 60 0.44 -8.19 -6.04
CA PHE A 60 -0.45 -7.47 -6.94
C PHE A 60 -1.87 -7.97 -6.74
N GLU A 61 -2.82 -7.07 -6.54
CA GLU A 61 -4.23 -7.42 -6.34
C GLU A 61 -5.14 -6.56 -7.21
N VAL A 62 -6.13 -7.18 -7.83
CA VAL A 62 -7.27 -6.47 -8.46
C VAL A 62 -8.42 -6.50 -7.48
N LYS A 63 -8.96 -5.32 -7.14
CA LYS A 63 -10.04 -5.16 -6.17
C LYS A 63 -11.17 -4.28 -6.68
N LYS A 64 -12.38 -4.57 -6.24
CA LYS A 64 -13.53 -3.67 -6.43
C LYS A 64 -13.37 -2.40 -5.60
N THR A 65 -13.63 -1.26 -6.20
CA THR A 65 -13.66 0.03 -5.51
C THR A 65 -15.06 0.60 -5.52
N LYS A 66 -15.50 1.10 -4.36
CA LYS A 66 -16.82 1.72 -4.20
C LYS A 66 -16.92 2.99 -5.04
N ALA A 67 -18.12 3.28 -5.52
CA ALA A 67 -18.40 4.56 -6.16
C ALA A 67 -18.07 5.71 -5.21
N LYS A 68 -17.47 6.79 -5.72
CA LYS A 68 -17.10 7.96 -4.92
C LYS A 68 -17.95 9.16 -5.36
N PRO A 69 -18.69 9.81 -4.44
CA PRO A 69 -19.64 10.87 -4.78
C PRO A 69 -19.04 12.28 -4.96
N LYS A 70 -17.72 12.48 -4.76
CA LYS A 70 -17.12 13.84 -4.71
C LYS A 70 -15.82 13.94 -5.51
N ALA A 71 -15.82 13.61 -6.79
CA ALA A 71 -14.74 14.06 -7.66
C ALA A 71 -15.15 15.42 -8.24
N ARG A 72 -14.48 16.50 -7.84
CA ARG A 72 -14.67 17.80 -8.52
C ARG A 72 -13.85 17.82 -9.79
N ASN A 73 -14.43 18.26 -10.89
CA ASN A 73 -13.66 18.58 -12.08
C ASN A 73 -12.75 19.80 -11.76
N PRO A 74 -11.41 19.67 -11.81
CA PRO A 74 -10.51 20.78 -11.46
C PRO A 74 -10.69 22.00 -12.36
N LYS A 75 -11.22 21.82 -13.57
CA LYS A 75 -11.42 22.91 -14.53
C LYS A 75 -12.78 23.62 -14.38
N THR A 76 -13.84 22.88 -14.04
CA THR A 76 -15.23 23.42 -14.02
C THR A 76 -15.85 23.50 -12.62
N ASN A 77 -15.20 22.97 -11.59
CA ASN A 77 -15.71 22.87 -10.22
C ASN A 77 -17.00 22.06 -10.03
N GLU A 78 -17.51 21.42 -11.08
CA GLU A 78 -18.70 20.58 -11.04
C GLU A 78 -18.44 19.26 -10.31
N THR A 79 -19.48 18.73 -9.68
CA THR A 79 -19.42 17.44 -9.00
C THR A 79 -19.63 16.31 -10.00
N VAL A 80 -18.62 15.46 -10.15
CA VAL A 80 -18.63 14.27 -10.99
C VAL A 80 -18.70 13.03 -10.10
N PHE A 81 -19.61 12.11 -10.46
CA PHE A 81 -19.72 10.81 -9.82
C PHE A 81 -18.75 9.83 -10.47
N ILE A 82 -17.90 9.19 -9.66
CA ILE A 82 -17.03 8.10 -10.14
C ILE A 82 -17.73 6.78 -9.85
N PRO A 83 -18.10 5.99 -10.87
CA PRO A 83 -18.74 4.70 -10.68
C PRO A 83 -17.81 3.68 -10.00
N SER A 84 -18.39 2.64 -9.41
CA SER A 84 -17.62 1.53 -8.90
C SER A 84 -16.88 0.83 -10.03
N ARG A 85 -15.60 0.53 -9.80
CA ARG A 85 -14.73 -0.12 -10.81
C ARG A 85 -13.66 -0.99 -10.17
N ARG A 86 -13.05 -1.86 -10.95
CA ARG A 86 -11.85 -2.60 -10.56
C ARG A 86 -10.64 -1.66 -10.54
N LYS A 87 -9.73 -1.86 -9.58
CA LYS A 87 -8.42 -1.21 -9.53
C LYS A 87 -7.34 -2.21 -9.15
N THR A 88 -6.17 -2.06 -9.75
CA THR A 88 -4.95 -2.74 -9.33
C THR A 88 -4.35 -2.03 -8.12
N HIS A 89 -3.74 -2.81 -7.24
CA HIS A 89 -3.00 -2.33 -6.09
C HIS A 89 -1.76 -3.21 -5.90
N PHE A 90 -0.63 -2.57 -5.61
CA PHE A 90 0.62 -3.26 -5.30
C PHE A 90 0.94 -3.07 -3.82
N LYS A 91 1.19 -4.18 -3.13
CA LYS A 91 1.66 -4.21 -1.75
C LYS A 91 3.12 -4.66 -1.75
N PRO A 92 4.09 -3.77 -1.45
CA PRO A 92 5.49 -4.18 -1.36
C PRO A 92 5.68 -5.18 -0.22
N SER A 93 6.64 -6.09 -0.41
CA SER A 93 7.03 -7.05 0.62
C SER A 93 7.60 -6.35 1.85
N LYS A 94 7.63 -7.07 2.99
CA LYS A 94 8.23 -6.59 4.23
C LYS A 94 9.68 -6.10 3.99
N ARG A 95 10.48 -6.90 3.28
CA ARG A 95 11.87 -6.54 2.93
C ARG A 95 11.97 -5.18 2.24
N LEU A 96 11.10 -4.89 1.27
CA LEU A 96 11.11 -3.61 0.58
C LEU A 96 10.71 -2.47 1.50
N LYS A 97 9.68 -2.67 2.32
CA LYS A 97 9.20 -1.66 3.27
C LYS A 97 10.26 -1.32 4.31
N ASP A 98 10.84 -2.33 4.95
CA ASP A 98 11.81 -2.17 6.02
C ASP A 98 13.03 -1.37 5.56
N VAL A 99 13.44 -1.51 4.30
CA VAL A 99 14.58 -0.75 3.74
C VAL A 99 14.17 0.65 3.28
N LEU A 100 12.98 0.82 2.68
CA LEU A 100 12.58 2.09 2.06
C LEU A 100 11.87 3.06 3.01
N GLN A 101 11.33 2.58 4.14
CA GLN A 101 10.64 3.40 5.13
C GLN A 101 11.56 3.92 6.24
N VAL A 102 12.85 3.61 6.17
CA VAL A 102 13.86 4.20 7.04
C VAL A 102 13.85 5.74 6.85
N PRO A 103 13.85 6.54 7.94
CA PRO A 103 13.83 8.00 7.85
C PRO A 103 14.94 8.54 6.96
N LEU A 104 14.62 9.52 6.11
CA LEU A 104 15.57 10.13 5.16
C LEU A 104 16.86 10.64 5.84
N ARG A 105 16.73 11.20 7.05
CA ARG A 105 17.85 11.63 7.88
C ARG A 105 18.84 10.52 8.24
N ALA A 106 18.37 9.28 8.40
CA ALA A 106 19.23 8.14 8.70
C ALA A 106 20.13 7.76 7.51
N HIS A 107 19.71 8.09 6.29
CA HIS A 107 20.48 7.89 5.06
C HIS A 107 21.30 9.11 4.65
N GLY A 108 21.23 10.21 5.42
CA GLY A 108 21.87 11.48 5.06
C GLY A 108 21.24 12.16 3.85
N TYR A 109 20.01 11.81 3.49
CA TYR A 109 19.28 12.48 2.41
C TYR A 109 18.72 13.83 2.88
N ALA A 110 18.63 14.77 1.94
CA ALA A 110 18.01 16.06 2.21
C ALA A 110 16.53 15.89 2.60
N ILE A 111 16.12 16.56 3.67
CA ILE A 111 14.73 16.55 4.13
C ILE A 111 13.91 17.51 3.25
N PRO A 112 12.81 17.05 2.65
CA PRO A 112 11.94 17.91 1.85
C PRO A 112 11.40 19.10 2.64
N GLU A 113 11.27 20.25 1.96
CA GLU A 113 10.67 21.44 2.56
C GLU A 113 9.21 21.17 2.99
N GLY A 114 8.84 21.64 4.17
CA GLY A 114 7.52 21.39 4.78
C GLY A 114 7.39 20.05 5.49
N SER A 115 8.46 19.22 5.54
CA SER A 115 8.44 18.01 6.36
C SER A 115 8.39 18.33 7.85
N ALA A 116 7.70 17.47 8.61
CA ALA A 116 7.55 17.63 10.06
C ALA A 116 8.80 17.19 10.86
N ASP A 117 9.86 16.75 10.19
CA ASP A 117 11.11 16.25 10.78
C ASP A 117 11.80 17.24 11.73
N LYS A 118 11.50 18.55 11.65
CA LYS A 118 11.95 19.56 12.62
C LYS A 118 11.59 19.22 14.08
N HIS A 119 10.51 18.47 14.29
CA HIS A 119 10.10 18.02 15.62
C HIS A 119 10.80 16.73 16.07
N LEU A 120 11.54 16.09 15.16
CA LEU A 120 12.23 14.83 15.41
C LEU A 120 13.73 15.04 15.63
N GLU A 121 14.26 16.25 15.52
CA GLU A 121 15.71 16.55 15.62
C GLU A 121 16.35 15.97 16.88
N ASP A 122 15.67 16.07 18.03
CA ASP A 122 16.14 15.53 19.31
C ASP A 122 15.71 14.07 19.58
N VAL A 123 14.91 13.48 18.68
CA VAL A 123 14.42 12.10 18.81
C VAL A 123 15.45 11.12 18.25
N PRO A 124 16.01 10.20 19.05
CA PRO A 124 16.98 9.21 18.59
C PRO A 124 16.44 8.37 17.43
N LEU A 125 17.28 8.09 16.42
CA LEU A 125 16.87 7.39 15.19
C LEU A 125 16.29 5.99 15.43
N ASP A 126 16.79 5.31 16.45
CA ASP A 126 16.40 3.98 16.90
C ASP A 126 15.02 3.94 17.58
N THR A 127 14.49 5.10 17.99
CA THR A 127 13.15 5.21 18.60
C THR A 127 12.03 5.47 17.59
N VAL A 128 12.36 5.81 16.35
CA VAL A 128 11.38 6.02 15.28
C VAL A 128 11.07 4.66 14.65
N ALA A 129 9.87 4.14 14.89
CA ALA A 129 9.45 2.87 14.31
C ALA A 129 9.58 2.90 12.77
N ALA A 130 10.13 1.82 12.20
CA ALA A 130 10.41 1.72 10.76
C ALA A 130 9.14 1.81 9.89
N ASP A 131 7.95 1.67 10.46
CA ASP A 131 6.66 1.79 9.77
C ASP A 131 6.05 3.20 9.86
N GLY A 132 6.69 4.14 10.56
CA GLY A 132 6.17 5.49 10.80
C GLY A 132 4.95 5.51 11.72
N THR A 133 4.61 4.38 12.37
CA THR A 133 3.56 4.35 13.39
C THR A 133 4.16 4.95 14.66
N PRO A 134 3.63 6.07 15.20
CA PRO A 134 4.09 6.55 16.50
C PRO A 134 3.90 5.43 17.52
N PRO A 135 4.87 5.20 18.43
CA PRO A 135 4.68 4.23 19.49
C PRO A 135 3.37 4.55 20.20
N ARG A 136 2.51 3.54 20.38
CA ARG A 136 1.35 3.71 21.24
C ARG A 136 1.89 4.16 22.59
N ALA A 137 1.46 5.33 23.05
CA ALA A 137 1.72 5.73 24.42
C ALA A 137 1.00 4.70 25.30
N ASP A 138 1.77 3.81 25.92
CA ASP A 138 1.27 2.86 26.90
C ASP A 138 0.65 3.67 28.06
N GLY A 139 -0.68 3.71 28.13
CA GLY A 139 -1.35 4.61 29.06
C GLY A 139 -2.88 4.62 29.00
N HIS A 140 -3.54 3.52 28.68
CA HIS A 140 -4.92 3.30 29.11
C HIS A 140 -5.17 1.80 29.29
N ALA A 141 -5.37 1.40 30.54
CA ALA A 141 -5.88 0.07 30.85
C ALA A 141 -7.29 -0.02 30.25
N ASP A 142 -7.49 -0.99 29.35
CA ASP A 142 -8.81 -1.44 28.94
C ASP A 142 -9.53 -2.01 30.18
N GLU A 143 -10.36 -1.21 30.84
CA GLU A 143 -11.46 -1.75 31.63
C GLU A 143 -12.53 -2.23 30.65
N ASP A 144 -12.64 -3.56 30.51
CA ASP A 144 -13.72 -4.25 29.83
C ASP A 144 -15.09 -3.82 30.42
N PRO A 145 -16.01 -3.21 29.66
CA PRO A 145 -17.38 -3.11 30.11
C PRO A 145 -18.08 -4.44 29.88
N ALA A 146 -18.50 -5.07 30.98
CA ALA A 146 -19.32 -6.28 30.99
C ALA A 146 -20.57 -6.13 30.10
N PRO A 147 -21.00 -7.20 29.41
CA PRO A 147 -22.18 -7.15 28.54
C PRO A 147 -23.49 -7.03 29.37
N PRO A 148 -24.50 -6.30 28.88
CA PRO A 148 -25.81 -6.27 29.53
C PRO A 148 -26.56 -7.58 29.25
N ASP A 149 -26.97 -8.25 30.32
CA ASP A 149 -27.78 -9.46 30.30
C ASP A 149 -29.20 -9.14 29.80
N ALA A 150 -29.66 -9.90 28.80
CA ALA A 150 -30.95 -9.74 28.16
C ALA A 150 -31.79 -11.00 28.38
N GLY A 151 -32.86 -10.84 29.17
CA GLY A 151 -34.13 -11.52 28.90
C GLY A 151 -34.61 -12.52 29.95
N ALA A 152 -35.76 -12.22 30.56
CA ALA A 152 -36.87 -13.16 30.67
C ALA A 152 -38.17 -12.41 30.99
N SER A 153 -39.00 -12.21 29.97
CA SER A 153 -40.43 -11.91 30.13
C SER A 153 -41.16 -13.24 30.27
N THR A 154 -41.88 -13.43 31.37
CA THR A 154 -42.90 -14.49 31.51
C THR A 154 -44.23 -13.82 31.82
N SER A 155 -45.14 -13.90 30.85
CA SER A 155 -46.56 -13.63 31.04
C SER A 155 -47.25 -14.95 31.35
N GLU A 156 -47.84 -15.07 32.55
CA GLU A 156 -48.81 -16.12 32.84
C GLU A 156 -50.12 -15.51 33.36
N THR A 157 -51.21 -16.01 32.80
CA THR A 157 -52.57 -15.48 32.83
C THR A 157 -53.39 -16.20 33.90
N ARG A 158 -54.16 -15.46 34.72
CA ARG A 158 -55.41 -15.86 35.39
C ARG A 158 -56.16 -14.59 35.83
N PRO A 159 -57.50 -14.54 35.96
CA PRO A 159 -58.38 -15.51 36.65
C PRO A 159 -59.68 -15.81 35.83
N ALA A 160 -60.71 -16.56 36.24
CA ALA A 160 -61.17 -17.11 37.53
C ALA A 160 -61.72 -18.53 37.30
#